data_AF-A0A3L6JKH2-F1
#
_entry.id   AF-A0A3L6JKH2-F1
#
_cell.length_a   1.000
_cell.length_b   1.000
_cell.length_c   1.000
_cell.angle_alpha   90.00
_cell.angle_beta   90.00
_cell.angle_gamma   90.00
#
_symmetry.space_group_name_H-M   'P 1'
#
loop_
_entity.id
_entity.type
_entity.pdbx_description
1 polymer ?
#
loop_
_entity_poly.entity_id
_entity_poly.type
_entity_poly.pdbx_seq_one_letter_code
_entity_poly.pdbx_strand_id
1 'polypeptide(L)'
;MEESLRDMLKHGRKFERMRTTEPGIFIRKIPQSKNEPTYLAVEINPVDKSGNPINKIGVIIRNRLELDAIRTILSQKKIDEVFQAIERVSQHQLENEKKISE
;
A
#
# COMPACT_ATOMS: atom_id res chain seq x y z
N MET A 1 -21.44 3.27 8.04
CA MET A 1 -20.17 3.50 7.30
C MET A 1 -20.07 4.94 6.80
N GLU A 2 -20.96 5.38 5.91
CA GLU A 2 -20.90 6.74 5.34
C GLU A 2 -20.87 7.86 6.40
N GLU A 3 -21.69 7.74 7.45
CA GLU A 3 -21.71 8.71 8.54
C GLU A 3 -20.37 8.81 9.28
N SER A 4 -19.74 7.67 9.61
CA SER A 4 -18.41 7.61 10.21
C SER A 4 -17.33 8.21 9.30
N LEU A 5 -17.46 8.05 7.99
CA LEU A 5 -16.56 8.69 7.02
C LEU A 5 -16.74 10.21 7.00
N ARG A 6 -17.99 10.69 7.02
CA ARG A 6 -18.30 12.12 7.08
C ARG A 6 -17.76 12.75 8.37
N ASP A 7 -17.91 12.05 9.49
CA ASP A 7 -17.36 12.46 10.78
C ASP A 7 -15.82 12.52 10.76
N MET A 8 -15.16 11.45 10.32
CA MET A 8 -13.70 11.40 10.17
C MET A 8 -13.19 12.54 9.27
N LEU A 9 -13.84 12.79 8.14
CA LEU A 9 -13.46 13.87 7.22
C LEU A 9 -13.54 15.25 7.90
N LYS A 10 -14.58 15.50 8.71
CA LYS A 10 -14.78 16.78 9.41
C LYS A 10 -13.91 16.91 10.64
N HIS A 11 -13.95 15.94 11.55
CA HIS A 11 -13.42 16.05 12.90
C HIS A 11 -12.17 15.20 13.16
N GLY A 12 -11.86 14.24 12.28
CA GLY A 12 -10.70 13.36 12.44
C GLY A 12 -9.35 14.10 12.46
N ARG A 13 -8.36 13.53 13.13
CA ARG A 13 -7.00 14.05 13.24
C ARG A 13 -6.28 14.02 11.89
N LYS A 14 -5.25 14.86 11.73
CA LYS A 14 -4.38 14.82 10.55
C LYS A 14 -3.75 13.42 10.42
N PHE A 15 -3.85 12.82 9.24
CA PHE A 15 -3.37 11.46 8.96
C PHE A 15 -4.03 10.38 9.82
N GLU A 16 -5.21 10.64 10.35
CA GLU A 16 -5.98 9.62 11.07
C GLU A 16 -6.24 8.41 10.18
N ARG A 17 -6.16 7.23 10.78
CA ARG A 17 -6.33 5.94 10.14
C ARG A 17 -7.46 5.18 10.82
N MET A 18 -8.47 4.82 10.05
CA MET A 18 -9.63 4.01 10.47
C MET A 18 -9.50 2.61 9.87
N ARG A 19 -9.70 1.57 10.69
CA ARG A 19 -9.66 0.17 10.23
C ARG A 19 -10.99 -0.21 9.60
N THR A 20 -10.95 -1.08 8.59
CA THR A 20 -12.14 -1.75 8.07
C THR A 20 -12.24 -3.17 8.65
N THR A 21 -13.31 -3.89 8.32
CA THR A 21 -13.46 -5.32 8.65
C THR A 21 -12.46 -6.19 7.90
N GLU A 22 -12.01 -5.76 6.72
CA GLU A 22 -11.05 -6.48 5.90
C GLU A 22 -9.61 -6.17 6.34
N PRO A 23 -8.82 -7.17 6.74
CA PRO A 23 -7.41 -6.99 7.04
C PRO A 23 -6.66 -6.38 5.85
N GLY A 24 -5.79 -5.42 6.15
CA GLY A 24 -4.99 -4.75 5.14
C GLY A 24 -5.69 -3.60 4.39
N ILE A 25 -6.99 -3.37 4.64
CA ILE A 25 -7.73 -2.24 4.09
C ILE A 25 -8.04 -1.22 5.20
N PHE A 26 -7.57 0.00 5.00
CA PHE A 26 -7.75 1.10 5.93
C PHE A 26 -8.29 2.32 5.20
N ILE A 27 -8.98 3.19 5.94
CA ILE A 27 -9.33 4.52 5.46
C ILE A 27 -8.39 5.51 6.14
N ARG A 28 -7.84 6.45 5.37
CA ARG A 28 -6.92 7.46 5.86
C ARG A 28 -7.42 8.85 5.53
N LYS A 29 -7.36 9.76 6.51
CA LYS A 29 -7.63 11.18 6.32
C LYS A 29 -6.37 11.87 5.84
N ILE A 30 -6.42 12.42 4.64
CA ILE A 30 -5.33 13.23 4.11
C ILE A 30 -5.67 14.69 4.37
N PRO A 31 -4.88 15.40 5.19
CA PRO A 31 -5.13 16.82 5.46
C PRO A 31 -4.93 17.65 4.20
N GLN A 32 -5.59 18.81 4.16
CA GLN A 32 -5.38 19.81 3.13
C GLN A 32 -3.89 20.11 2.91
N SER A 33 -3.51 20.19 1.64
CA SER A 33 -2.20 20.66 1.18
C SER A 33 -2.36 21.96 0.37
N LYS A 34 -1.25 22.53 -0.10
CA LYS A 34 -1.25 23.80 -0.85
C LYS A 34 -2.21 23.79 -2.05
N ASN A 35 -2.33 22.66 -2.73
CA ASN A 35 -3.08 22.53 -3.98
C ASN A 35 -4.31 21.62 -3.87
N GLU A 36 -4.55 20.99 -2.71
CA GLU A 36 -5.58 19.98 -2.57
C GLU A 36 -6.35 20.11 -1.26
N PRO A 37 -7.69 20.03 -1.27
CA PRO A 37 -8.49 20.05 -0.06
C PRO A 37 -8.27 18.78 0.78
N THR A 38 -8.74 18.79 2.02
CA THR A 38 -8.77 17.57 2.84
C THR A 38 -9.65 16.50 2.16
N TYR A 39 -9.19 15.25 2.12
CA TYR A 39 -9.95 14.13 1.57
C TYR A 39 -9.72 12.84 2.36
N LEU A 40 -10.56 11.84 2.10
CA LEU A 40 -10.35 10.47 2.55
C LEU A 40 -9.80 9.64 1.40
N ALA A 41 -8.89 8.74 1.73
CA ALA A 41 -8.31 7.78 0.80
C ALA A 41 -8.34 6.38 1.40
N VAL A 42 -8.22 5.37 0.54
CA VAL A 42 -8.00 3.98 0.96
C VAL A 42 -6.51 3.77 1.09
N GLU A 43 -6.06 3.22 2.20
CA GLU A 43 -4.69 2.72 2.35
C GLU A 43 -4.74 1.19 2.25
N ILE A 44 -4.03 0.64 1.28
CA ILE A 44 -3.81 -0.81 1.13
C ILE A 44 -2.46 -1.15 1.74
N ASN A 45 -2.46 -2.04 2.73
CA ASN A 45 -1.24 -2.55 3.34
C ASN A 45 -1.36 -4.07 3.49
N PRO A 46 -0.66 -4.87 2.66
CA PRO A 46 -0.68 -6.32 2.77
C PRO A 46 -0.38 -6.77 4.20
N VAL A 47 -1.07 -7.80 4.65
CA VAL A 47 -0.86 -8.38 5.99
C VAL A 47 -0.26 -9.77 5.89
N ASP A 48 0.54 -10.14 6.88
CA ASP A 48 1.07 -11.48 7.03
C ASP A 48 0.02 -12.47 7.57
N LYS A 49 0.43 -13.73 7.76
CA LYS A 49 -0.43 -14.79 8.30
C LYS A 49 -0.96 -14.51 9.72
N SER A 50 -0.32 -13.58 10.44
CA SER A 50 -0.71 -13.14 11.79
C SER A 50 -1.58 -11.87 11.76
N GLY A 51 -1.90 -11.35 10.57
CA GLY A 51 -2.67 -10.11 10.40
C GLY A 51 -1.85 -8.83 10.59
N ASN A 52 -0.52 -8.94 10.72
CA ASN A 52 0.36 -7.77 10.87
C ASN A 52 0.71 -7.18 9.51
N PRO A 53 0.74 -5.85 9.36
CA PRO A 53 1.14 -5.21 8.11
C PRO A 53 2.57 -5.60 7.70
N ILE A 54 2.74 -6.06 6.47
CA ILE A 54 4.03 -6.40 5.87
C ILE A 54 4.86 -5.12 5.66
N ASN A 55 4.20 -4.03 5.27
CA ASN A 55 4.87 -2.76 5.00
C ASN A 55 4.66 -1.77 6.15
N LYS A 56 5.72 -1.01 6.49
CA LYS A 56 5.61 0.13 7.42
C LYS A 56 4.67 1.22 6.89
N ILE A 57 4.60 1.37 5.57
CA ILE A 57 3.79 2.37 4.87
C ILE A 57 2.93 1.63 3.83
N GLY A 58 1.60 1.75 3.94
CA GLY A 58 0.67 1.24 2.94
C GLY A 58 0.60 2.15 1.70
N VAL A 59 0.14 1.60 0.59
CA VAL A 59 -0.14 2.34 -0.64
C VAL A 59 -1.45 3.11 -0.46
N ILE A 60 -1.41 4.43 -0.62
CA ILE A 60 -2.59 5.29 -0.53
C ILE A 60 -3.21 5.40 -1.94
N ILE A 61 -4.49 5.08 -2.05
CA ILE A 61 -5.29 5.16 -3.26
C ILE A 61 -6.45 6.11 -3.00
N ARG A 62 -6.47 7.20 -3.75
CA ARG A 62 -7.39 8.31 -3.54
C ARG A 62 -8.77 8.06 -4.10
N ASN A 63 -8.86 7.45 -5.28
CA ASN A 63 -10.11 7.34 -6.01
C ASN A 63 -10.20 6.07 -6.85
N ARG A 64 -11.37 5.84 -7.44
CA ARG A 64 -11.65 4.64 -8.25
C ARG A 64 -10.79 4.57 -9.51
N LEU A 65 -10.53 5.69 -10.17
CA LEU A 65 -9.72 5.73 -11.40
C LEU A 65 -8.30 5.22 -11.12
N GLU A 66 -7.68 5.69 -10.04
CA GLU A 66 -6.37 5.25 -9.60
C GLU A 66 -6.36 3.76 -9.24
N LEU A 67 -7.38 3.29 -8.50
CA LEU A 67 -7.52 1.87 -8.16
C LEU A 67 -7.57 0.98 -9.42
N ASP A 68 -8.36 1.37 -10.41
CA ASP A 68 -8.54 0.58 -11.63
C ASP A 68 -7.30 0.61 -12.52
N ALA A 69 -6.58 1.73 -12.57
CA ALA A 69 -5.27 1.82 -13.21
C ALA A 69 -4.23 0.90 -12.54
N ILE A 70 -4.16 0.90 -11.20
CA ILE A 70 -3.28 0.01 -10.44
C ILE A 70 -3.65 -1.46 -10.69
N ARG A 71 -4.94 -1.81 -10.65
CA ARG A 71 -5.40 -3.18 -10.96
C ARG A 71 -4.98 -3.63 -12.35
N THR A 72 -5.09 -2.74 -13.34
CA THR A 72 -4.67 -3.02 -14.71
C THR A 72 -3.18 -3.32 -14.75
N ILE A 73 -2.34 -2.52 -14.09
CA ILE A 73 -0.89 -2.73 -13.99
C ILE A 73 -0.58 -4.06 -13.31
N LEU A 74 -1.21 -4.34 -12.16
CA LEU A 74 -1.02 -5.57 -11.39
C LEU A 74 -1.47 -6.84 -12.13
N SER A 75 -2.40 -6.71 -13.08
CA SER A 75 -2.83 -7.85 -13.92
C SER A 75 -1.85 -8.20 -15.04
N GLN A 76 -0.82 -7.38 -15.28
CA GLN A 76 0.15 -7.63 -16.35
C GLN A 76 1.16 -8.70 -15.93
N LYS A 77 1.30 -9.74 -16.76
CA LYS A 77 2.36 -10.76 -16.63
C LYS A 77 3.77 -10.17 -16.49
N LYS A 78 3.99 -8.97 -17.06
CA LYS A 78 5.27 -8.29 -17.00
C LYS A 78 5.74 -8.04 -15.56
N ILE A 79 4.83 -7.83 -14.61
CA ILE A 79 5.19 -7.65 -13.21
C ILE A 79 5.82 -8.91 -12.62
N ASP A 80 5.23 -10.08 -12.88
CA ASP A 80 5.79 -11.35 -12.40
C ASP A 80 7.16 -11.63 -13.02
N GLU A 81 7.31 -11.36 -14.33
CA GLU A 81 8.60 -11.52 -15.01
C GLU A 81 9.68 -10.62 -14.42
N VAL A 82 9.34 -9.38 -14.06
CA VAL A 82 10.25 -8.44 -13.41
C VAL A 82 10.63 -8.94 -12.01
N PHE A 83 9.67 -9.40 -11.20
CA PHE A 83 9.97 -9.94 -9.87
C PHE A 83 10.87 -11.17 -9.94
N GLN A 84 10.61 -12.10 -10.86
CA GLN A 84 11.49 -13.27 -11.06
C GLN A 84 12.92 -12.86 -11.45
N ALA A 85 13.07 -11.82 -12.28
CA ALA A 85 14.39 -11.33 -12.65
C ALA A 85 15.11 -10.70 -11.43
N ILE A 86 14.41 -9.91 -10.61
CA ILE A 86 14.94 -9.34 -9.37
C ILE A 86 15.39 -10.46 -8.43
N GLU A 87 14.55 -11.46 -8.20
CA GLU A 87 14.86 -12.59 -7.32
C GLU A 87 16.12 -13.34 -7.77
N ARG A 88 16.26 -13.61 -9.07
CA ARG A 88 17.48 -14.26 -9.62
C ARG A 88 18.72 -13.42 -9.37
N VAL A 89 18.67 -12.11 -9.61
CA VAL A 89 19.81 -11.21 -9.37
C VAL A 89 20.17 -11.20 -7.89
N SER A 90 19.19 -11.11 -6.99
CA SER A 90 19.43 -11.14 -5.55
C SER A 90 20.04 -12.46 -5.07
N GLN A 91 19.61 -13.61 -5.59
CA GLN A 91 20.20 -14.91 -5.26
C GLN A 91 21.66 -15.02 -5.72
N HIS A 92 21.96 -14.59 -6.95
CA HIS A 92 23.33 -14.62 -7.46
C HIS A 92 24.29 -13.73 -6.63
N GLN A 93 23.83 -12.60 -6.09
CA GLN A 93 24.65 -11.78 -5.20
C GLN A 93 24.99 -12.52 -3.90
N LEU A 94 23.99 -13.15 -3.26
CA LEU A 94 24.19 -13.93 -2.04
C LEU A 94 25.16 -15.11 -2.24
N GLU A 95 25.10 -15.77 -3.40
CA GLU A 95 26.02 -16.87 -3.74
C GLU A 95 27.46 -16.38 -3.95
N ASN A 96 27.64 -15.20 -4.56
CA ASN A 96 28.95 -14.61 -4.79
C ASN A 96 29.60 -14.12 -3.49
N GLU A 97 28.83 -13.50 -2.59
CA GLU A 97 29.33 -13.06 -1.28
C GLU A 97 29.82 -14.23 -0.43
N LYS A 98 29.09 -15.36 -0.43
CA LYS A 98 29.51 -16.59 0.29
C LYS A 98 30.82 -17.16 -0.23
N LYS A 99 31.03 -17.17 -1.55
CA LYS A 99 32.27 -17.65 -2.18
C LYS A 99 33.49 -16.76 -1.93
N ILE A 100 33.29 -15.48 -1.59
CA ILE A 100 34.38 -14.54 -1.26
C ILE A 100 34.78 -14.65 0.21
N SER A 101 33.88 -15.14 1.07
CA SER A 101 34.12 -15.35 2.50
C SER A 101 34.65 -16.74 2.89
N GLU A 102 34.77 -17.66 1.92
CA GLU A 102 35.37 -19.00 2.04
C GLU A 102 36.80 -19.00 1.51
#